data_AF-A0AAC9RML0-F1
#
_entry.id   AF-A0AAC9RML0-F1
#
_cell.length_a   1.000
_cell.length_b   1.000
_cell.length_c   1.000
_cell.angle_alpha   90.00
_cell.angle_beta   90.00
_cell.angle_gamma   90.00
#
_symmetry.space_group_name_H-M   'P 1'
#
loop_
_entity.id
_entity.type
_entity.pdbx_description
1 polymer ?
#
loop_
_entity_poly.entity_id
_entity_poly.type
_entity_poly.pdbx_seq_one_letter_code
_entity_poly.pdbx_strand_id
1 'polypeptide(L)'
;MERSKKMVLLCHCILNANSKVEGLSRFQGAIGEVVTLLIEKGIGMIQLPCPELLNHGIKRWGQVKSQFDTPYYRESCQQLFKPYLHQLKDYMKNGYEIVGLVGINGSPTCGINRTCDGVWGGEWKTSDVWKEKIDTIEVKYEKGVFIEEIQELLKLNNIELPLYGLDESCLEESIKGLRLFIEMEESSLSNNK
;
A
#
# COMPACT_ATOMS: atom_id res chain seq x y z
N MET A 1 -5.61 15.07 27.93
CA MET A 1 -5.08 13.76 27.47
C MET A 1 -4.15 14.03 26.29
N GLU A 2 -2.91 13.53 26.32
CA GLU A 2 -1.84 13.92 25.37
C GLU A 2 -1.86 13.19 24.02
N ARG A 3 -2.81 12.28 23.78
CA ARG A 3 -2.88 11.51 22.52
C ARG A 3 -3.69 12.27 21.47
N SER A 4 -3.13 12.42 20.26
CA SER A 4 -3.83 12.97 19.10
C SER A 4 -5.03 12.10 18.67
N LYS A 5 -4.96 10.79 18.95
CA LYS A 5 -5.91 9.76 18.50
C LYS A 5 -6.05 9.66 16.97
N LYS A 6 -5.09 10.18 16.21
CA LYS A 6 -5.03 10.05 14.74
C LYS A 6 -4.08 8.93 14.35
N MET A 7 -4.49 8.09 13.41
CA MET A 7 -3.71 6.94 12.93
C MET A 7 -3.74 6.85 11.41
N VAL A 8 -2.69 6.31 10.79
CA VAL A 8 -2.63 6.01 9.36
C VAL A 8 -2.15 4.58 9.13
N LEU A 9 -2.73 3.90 8.14
CA LEU A 9 -2.24 2.61 7.67
C LEU A 9 -1.17 2.83 6.60
N LEU A 10 -0.02 2.16 6.72
CA LEU A 10 1.07 2.25 5.75
C LEU A 10 1.40 0.87 5.18
N CYS A 11 1.43 0.75 3.86
CA CYS A 11 1.98 -0.44 3.21
C CYS A 11 3.43 -0.68 3.66
N HIS A 12 3.77 -1.94 3.91
CA HIS A 12 4.96 -2.33 4.64
C HIS A 12 6.26 -1.64 4.22
N CYS A 13 6.48 -1.54 2.90
CA CYS A 13 7.71 -1.00 2.32
C CYS A 13 7.93 0.49 2.57
N ILE A 14 6.91 1.24 2.98
CA ILE A 14 7.04 2.64 3.41
C ILE A 14 7.89 2.75 4.69
N LEU A 15 7.71 1.82 5.63
CA LEU A 15 8.47 1.80 6.88
C LEU A 15 9.66 0.84 6.84
N ASN A 16 9.74 -0.03 5.83
CA ASN A 16 10.81 -0.99 5.66
C ASN A 16 11.07 -1.32 4.17
N ALA A 17 11.82 -0.46 3.48
CA ALA A 17 12.14 -0.63 2.07
C ALA A 17 12.94 -1.90 1.77
N ASN A 18 13.58 -2.50 2.77
CA ASN A 18 14.25 -3.81 2.66
C ASN A 18 13.29 -4.97 2.38
N SER A 19 11.98 -4.76 2.41
CA SER A 19 10.97 -5.74 2.00
C SER A 19 10.71 -5.80 0.48
N LYS A 20 11.19 -4.80 -0.26
CA LYS A 20 11.04 -4.72 -1.71
C LYS A 20 11.83 -5.83 -2.39
N VAL A 21 11.39 -6.17 -3.60
CA VAL A 21 12.20 -7.00 -4.50
C VAL A 21 13.56 -6.32 -4.73
N GLU A 22 14.59 -7.14 -4.87
CA GLU A 22 15.97 -6.69 -5.08
C GLU A 22 16.05 -5.73 -6.30
N GLY A 23 16.81 -4.64 -6.14
CA GLY A 23 16.99 -3.62 -7.19
C GLY A 23 15.93 -2.51 -7.24
N LEU A 24 14.82 -2.60 -6.50
CA LEU A 24 13.78 -1.57 -6.50
C LEU A 24 13.80 -0.61 -5.29
N SER A 25 14.65 -0.83 -4.30
CA SER A 25 14.71 0.07 -3.14
C SER A 25 15.53 1.32 -3.45
N ARG A 26 14.95 2.49 -3.18
CA ARG A 26 15.63 3.80 -3.19
C ARG A 26 16.10 4.25 -1.80
N PHE A 27 15.73 3.52 -0.75
CA PHE A 27 15.92 3.90 0.64
C PHE A 27 16.61 2.79 1.43
N GLN A 28 17.44 3.15 2.41
CA GLN A 28 18.12 2.16 3.28
C GLN A 28 17.18 1.50 4.29
N GLY A 29 16.10 2.18 4.66
CA GLY A 29 15.14 1.74 5.67
C GLY A 29 13.74 2.23 5.34
N ALA A 30 13.15 3.07 6.18
CA ALA A 30 11.89 3.73 5.87
C ALA A 30 12.06 4.84 4.82
N ILE A 31 10.96 5.23 4.17
CA ILE A 31 10.84 6.49 3.43
C ILE A 31 10.79 7.61 4.47
N GLY A 32 11.94 8.20 4.75
CA GLY A 32 12.14 9.12 5.87
C GLY A 32 11.21 10.33 5.81
N GLU A 33 10.96 10.87 4.62
CA GLU A 33 10.10 12.03 4.40
C GLU A 33 8.64 11.76 4.79
N VAL A 34 8.13 10.54 4.55
CA VAL A 34 6.79 10.14 4.99
C VAL A 34 6.74 10.04 6.52
N VAL A 35 7.74 9.39 7.12
CA VAL A 35 7.81 9.21 8.57
C VAL A 35 7.91 10.55 9.29
N THR A 36 8.80 11.42 8.83
CA THR A 36 8.97 12.76 9.39
C THR A 36 7.69 13.57 9.30
N LEU A 37 7.01 13.57 8.13
CA LEU A 37 5.73 14.26 7.97
C LEU A 37 4.66 13.77 8.98
N LEU A 38 4.55 12.46 9.17
CA LEU A 38 3.56 11.87 10.08
C LEU A 38 3.88 12.18 11.55
N ILE A 39 5.18 12.18 11.92
CA ILE A 39 5.63 12.59 13.25
C ILE A 39 5.31 14.07 13.50
N GLU A 40 5.63 14.96 12.56
CA GLU A 40 5.33 16.40 12.65
C GLU A 40 3.84 16.67 12.85
N LYS A 41 2.99 15.86 12.23
CA LYS A 41 1.52 15.94 12.36
C LYS A 41 0.96 15.20 13.57
N GLY A 42 1.80 14.52 14.36
CA GLY A 42 1.38 13.74 15.52
C GLY A 42 0.47 12.55 15.17
N ILE A 43 0.64 11.95 13.98
CA ILE A 43 -0.17 10.84 13.49
C ILE A 43 0.53 9.52 13.80
N GLY A 44 -0.17 8.61 14.48
CA GLY A 44 0.32 7.27 14.74
C GLY A 44 0.35 6.41 13.47
N MET A 45 1.32 5.51 13.36
CA MET A 45 1.53 4.68 12.17
C MET A 45 1.19 3.22 12.46
N ILE A 46 0.36 2.60 11.63
CA ILE A 46 0.08 1.17 11.65
C ILE A 46 0.71 0.56 10.40
N GLN A 47 1.74 -0.27 10.58
CA GLN A 47 2.39 -0.96 9.48
C GLN A 47 1.57 -2.18 9.04
N LEU A 48 1.12 -2.17 7.79
CA LEU A 48 0.48 -3.33 7.16
C LEU A 48 1.52 -4.41 6.80
N PRO A 49 1.10 -5.67 6.65
CA PRO A 49 1.99 -6.73 6.18
C PRO A 49 2.31 -6.52 4.71
N CYS A 50 3.38 -7.17 4.22
CA CYS A 50 3.69 -7.24 2.80
C CYS A 50 3.26 -8.62 2.27
N PRO A 51 2.13 -8.74 1.54
CA PRO A 51 1.68 -10.03 1.05
C PRO A 51 2.70 -10.68 0.11
N GLU A 52 3.37 -9.90 -0.74
CA GLU A 52 4.40 -10.42 -1.65
C GLU A 52 5.57 -11.07 -0.88
N LEU A 53 6.09 -10.39 0.15
CA LEU A 53 7.18 -10.88 0.99
C LEU A 53 6.75 -12.11 1.80
N LEU A 54 5.54 -12.11 2.36
CA LEU A 54 5.04 -13.23 3.16
C LEU A 54 4.78 -14.48 2.32
N ASN A 55 4.38 -14.32 1.05
CA ASN A 55 4.14 -15.45 0.16
C ASN A 55 5.43 -15.98 -0.51
N HIS A 56 6.36 -15.11 -0.89
CA HIS A 56 7.50 -15.49 -1.75
C HIS A 56 8.87 -15.28 -1.10
N GLY A 57 8.95 -14.64 0.06
CA GLY A 57 10.20 -14.32 0.73
C GLY A 57 10.99 -13.20 0.05
N ILE A 58 12.18 -12.91 0.59
CA ILE A 58 13.00 -11.77 0.14
C ILE A 58 13.72 -12.03 -1.19
N LYS A 59 14.02 -13.28 -1.52
CA LYS A 59 14.69 -13.68 -2.76
C LYS A 59 13.74 -13.80 -3.96
N ARG A 60 12.52 -13.29 -3.84
CA ARG A 60 11.50 -13.35 -4.90
C ARG A 60 11.91 -12.52 -6.12
N TRP A 61 11.34 -12.85 -7.27
CA TRP A 61 11.50 -12.09 -8.49
C TRP A 61 10.44 -10.99 -8.61
N GLY A 62 10.69 -10.02 -9.49
CA GLY A 62 9.67 -9.05 -9.88
C GLY A 62 8.49 -9.77 -10.52
N GLN A 63 7.30 -9.53 -9.98
CA GLN A 63 6.05 -10.12 -10.47
C GLN A 63 5.07 -9.00 -10.82
N VAL A 64 4.07 -9.32 -11.63
CA VAL A 64 3.03 -8.39 -12.07
C VAL A 64 1.67 -8.73 -11.43
N LYS A 65 0.67 -7.85 -11.56
CA LYS A 65 -0.65 -8.03 -10.94
C LYS A 65 -1.28 -9.37 -11.28
N SER A 66 -1.33 -9.76 -12.56
CA SER A 66 -1.94 -11.02 -13.00
C SER A 66 -1.31 -12.29 -12.39
N GLN A 67 -0.04 -12.23 -11.94
CA GLN A 67 0.58 -13.36 -11.24
C GLN A 67 0.14 -13.47 -9.76
N PHE A 68 -0.29 -12.35 -9.17
CA PHE A 68 -0.87 -12.31 -7.82
C PHE A 68 -2.38 -12.42 -7.82
N ASP A 69 -3.05 -12.15 -8.95
CA ASP A 69 -4.49 -12.25 -9.10
C ASP A 69 -4.95 -13.72 -9.22
N THR A 70 -4.81 -14.44 -8.11
CA THR A 70 -5.25 -15.83 -7.97
C THR A 70 -6.21 -15.94 -6.79
N PRO A 71 -7.17 -16.89 -6.81
CA PRO A 71 -8.12 -17.06 -5.71
C PRO A 71 -7.44 -17.21 -4.34
N TYR A 72 -6.37 -18.01 -4.27
CA TYR A 72 -5.65 -18.25 -3.03
C TYR A 72 -4.91 -17.02 -2.51
N TYR A 73 -4.29 -16.24 -3.40
CA TYR A 73 -3.57 -15.04 -2.99
C TYR A 73 -4.53 -13.94 -2.51
N ARG A 74 -5.68 -13.78 -3.19
CA ARG A 74 -6.76 -12.89 -2.74
C ARG A 74 -7.29 -13.28 -1.36
N GLU A 75 -7.59 -14.56 -1.14
CA GLU A 75 -7.98 -15.06 0.19
C GLU A 75 -6.89 -14.80 1.24
N SER A 76 -5.62 -15.05 0.90
CA SER A 76 -4.49 -14.79 1.77
C SER A 76 -4.37 -13.30 2.14
N CYS A 77 -4.56 -12.40 1.17
CA CYS A 77 -4.65 -10.96 1.39
C CYS A 77 -5.75 -10.59 2.39
N GLN A 78 -6.95 -11.17 2.25
CA GLN A 78 -8.04 -10.94 3.19
C GLN A 78 -7.68 -11.39 4.61
N GLN A 79 -7.10 -12.59 4.77
CA GLN A 79 -6.69 -13.10 6.08
C GLN A 79 -5.59 -12.25 6.71
N LEU A 80 -4.63 -11.77 5.92
CA LEU A 80 -3.57 -10.88 6.38
C LEU A 80 -4.10 -9.54 6.89
N PHE A 81 -5.15 -8.99 6.28
CA PHE A 81 -5.74 -7.71 6.70
C PHE A 81 -6.70 -7.83 7.89
N LYS A 82 -7.32 -9.00 8.09
CA LYS A 82 -8.36 -9.19 9.11
C LYS A 82 -7.99 -8.74 10.54
N PRO A 83 -6.76 -8.98 11.05
CA PRO A 83 -6.35 -8.46 12.37
C PRO A 83 -6.36 -6.92 12.42
N TYR A 84 -5.94 -6.27 11.33
CA TYR A 84 -5.94 -4.82 11.22
C TYR A 84 -7.37 -4.27 11.16
N LEU A 85 -8.26 -4.92 10.40
CA LEU A 85 -9.67 -4.55 10.39
C LEU A 85 -10.29 -4.57 11.80
N HIS A 86 -9.99 -5.60 12.61
CA HIS A 86 -10.45 -5.64 14.00
C HIS A 86 -9.85 -4.50 14.84
N GLN A 87 -8.56 -4.21 14.65
CA GLN A 87 -7.88 -3.10 15.31
C GLN A 87 -8.50 -1.74 14.93
N LEU A 88 -8.81 -1.51 13.64
CA LEU A 88 -9.46 -0.28 13.17
C LEU A 88 -10.83 -0.10 13.82
N LYS A 89 -11.65 -1.16 13.85
CA LYS A 89 -12.97 -1.12 14.50
C LYS A 89 -12.88 -0.72 15.97
N ASP A 90 -11.92 -1.29 16.70
CA ASP A 90 -11.73 -0.95 18.11
C ASP A 90 -11.25 0.50 18.29
N TYR A 91 -10.28 0.95 17.47
CA TYR A 91 -9.84 2.35 17.47
C TYR A 91 -10.99 3.31 17.22
N MET A 92 -11.76 3.10 16.14
CA MET A 92 -12.89 3.95 15.77
C MET A 92 -13.97 3.97 16.86
N LYS A 93 -14.29 2.81 17.46
CA LYS A 93 -15.20 2.71 18.61
C LYS A 93 -14.74 3.54 19.81
N ASN A 94 -13.44 3.71 19.99
CA ASN A 94 -12.84 4.48 21.08
C ASN A 94 -12.48 5.93 20.69
N GLY A 95 -13.05 6.43 19.59
CA GLY A 95 -12.92 7.81 19.13
C GLY A 95 -11.54 8.12 18.55
N TYR A 96 -10.86 7.13 17.99
CA TYR A 96 -9.69 7.34 17.15
C TYR A 96 -10.10 7.56 15.70
N GLU A 97 -9.36 8.42 15.04
CA GLU A 97 -9.50 8.76 13.63
C GLU A 97 -8.46 7.99 12.83
N ILE A 98 -8.91 7.32 11.76
CA ILE A 98 -8.02 6.68 10.80
C ILE A 98 -7.98 7.57 9.57
N VAL A 99 -6.91 8.36 9.41
CA VAL A 99 -6.81 9.41 8.38
C VAL A 99 -6.70 8.84 6.97
N GLY A 100 -6.35 7.56 6.83
CA GLY A 100 -6.30 6.88 5.54
C GLY A 100 -5.38 5.67 5.49
N LEU A 101 -5.22 5.16 4.28
CA LEU A 101 -4.25 4.13 3.92
C LEU A 101 -3.33 4.66 2.83
N VAL A 102 -2.03 4.53 3.06
CA VAL A 102 -0.99 4.90 2.10
C VAL A 102 -0.37 3.66 1.47
N GLY A 103 -0.45 3.56 0.14
CA GLY A 103 0.16 2.52 -0.67
C GLY A 103 1.27 3.06 -1.58
N ILE A 104 1.85 2.18 -2.40
CA ILE A 104 2.92 2.53 -3.34
C ILE A 104 2.43 2.29 -4.77
N ASN A 105 2.30 3.36 -5.54
CA ASN A 105 1.89 3.30 -6.94
C ASN A 105 2.91 2.50 -7.78
N GLY A 106 2.39 1.67 -8.68
CA GLY A 106 3.19 0.75 -9.50
C GLY A 106 3.44 -0.61 -8.85
N SER A 107 3.13 -0.79 -7.55
CA SER A 107 3.16 -2.13 -6.93
C SER A 107 2.00 -2.99 -7.44
N PRO A 108 2.25 -4.26 -7.79
CA PRO A 108 1.20 -5.19 -8.22
C PRO A 108 0.22 -5.56 -7.10
N THR A 109 0.66 -5.41 -5.85
CA THR A 109 -0.14 -5.75 -4.65
C THR A 109 -0.62 -4.50 -3.92
N CYS A 110 0.24 -3.48 -3.75
CA CYS A 110 -0.01 -2.31 -2.91
C CYS A 110 -0.29 -1.01 -3.70
N GLY A 111 -0.46 -1.10 -5.02
CA GLY A 111 -0.79 0.04 -5.89
C GLY A 111 -2.19 0.61 -5.60
N ILE A 112 -2.30 1.94 -5.52
CA ILE A 112 -3.55 2.64 -5.19
C ILE A 112 -4.22 3.20 -6.45
N ASN A 113 -3.45 3.96 -7.24
CA ASN A 113 -3.93 4.59 -8.48
C ASN A 113 -3.49 3.81 -9.72
N ARG A 114 -2.35 3.13 -9.63
CA ARG A 114 -1.79 2.35 -10.73
C ARG A 114 -0.98 1.16 -10.22
N THR A 115 -0.85 0.17 -11.10
CA THR A 115 -0.16 -1.10 -10.93
C THR A 115 0.64 -1.45 -12.19
N CYS A 116 1.46 -2.49 -12.16
CA CYS A 116 2.07 -3.09 -13.34
C CYS A 116 1.35 -4.40 -13.71
N ASP A 117 1.09 -4.61 -15.00
CA ASP A 117 0.53 -5.86 -15.52
C ASP A 117 1.07 -6.21 -16.91
N GLY A 118 0.94 -7.48 -17.33
CA GLY A 118 1.40 -7.97 -18.63
C GLY A 118 1.44 -9.50 -18.70
N VAL A 119 1.85 -10.04 -19.85
CA VAL A 119 1.99 -11.50 -20.05
C VAL A 119 3.33 -11.97 -19.48
N TRP A 120 3.46 -11.88 -18.16
CA TRP A 120 4.70 -12.18 -17.45
C TRP A 120 4.66 -13.56 -16.76
N GLY A 121 5.67 -14.38 -17.02
CA GLY A 121 5.81 -15.73 -16.45
C GLY A 121 6.55 -16.69 -17.39
N GLY A 122 6.76 -17.94 -16.96
CA GLY A 122 7.44 -18.98 -17.73
C GLY A 122 8.76 -19.45 -17.09
N GLU A 123 9.52 -20.27 -17.82
CA GLU A 123 10.76 -20.90 -17.36
C GLU A 123 11.99 -20.02 -17.65
N TRP A 124 12.77 -19.69 -16.61
CA TRP A 124 13.92 -18.76 -16.65
C TRP A 124 15.00 -19.13 -17.67
N LYS A 125 15.09 -20.39 -18.08
CA LYS A 125 16.11 -20.88 -19.02
C LYS A 125 15.87 -20.49 -20.49
N THR A 126 14.64 -20.18 -20.88
CA THR A 126 14.33 -19.85 -22.29
C THR A 126 14.49 -18.35 -22.54
N SER A 127 15.72 -17.92 -22.84
CA SER A 127 16.10 -16.51 -22.95
C SER A 127 15.34 -15.75 -24.04
N ASP A 128 15.03 -16.43 -25.12
CA ASP A 128 14.67 -15.80 -26.40
C ASP A 128 13.27 -15.17 -26.36
N VAL A 129 12.43 -15.60 -25.41
CA VAL A 129 11.04 -15.14 -25.26
C VAL A 129 10.91 -14.03 -24.21
N TRP A 130 11.96 -13.72 -23.43
CA TRP A 130 11.84 -12.72 -22.36
C TRP A 130 11.57 -11.34 -22.91
N LYS A 131 12.23 -10.96 -24.00
CA LYS A 131 12.08 -9.61 -24.56
C LYS A 131 10.62 -9.35 -24.94
N GLU A 132 10.00 -10.28 -25.65
CA GLU A 132 8.60 -10.20 -26.05
C GLU A 132 7.65 -10.10 -24.84
N LYS A 133 7.94 -10.84 -23.76
CA LYS A 133 7.14 -10.77 -22.53
C LYS A 133 7.36 -9.47 -21.75
N ILE A 134 8.59 -8.99 -21.66
CA ILE A 134 8.91 -7.71 -21.02
C ILE A 134 8.21 -6.57 -21.76
N ASP A 135 8.19 -6.62 -23.10
CA ASP A 135 7.53 -5.62 -23.93
C ASP A 135 6.00 -5.59 -23.73
N THR A 136 5.41 -6.64 -23.15
CA THR A 136 3.98 -6.65 -22.76
C THR A 136 3.71 -6.00 -21.41
N ILE A 137 4.74 -5.73 -20.59
CA ILE A 137 4.57 -5.15 -19.26
C ILE A 137 4.25 -3.67 -19.42
N GLU A 138 3.10 -3.26 -18.88
CA GLU A 138 2.62 -1.90 -18.95
C GLU A 138 2.07 -1.44 -17.59
N VAL A 139 1.92 -0.12 -17.47
CA VAL A 139 1.26 0.49 -16.33
C VAL A 139 -0.25 0.42 -16.55
N LYS A 140 -0.97 -0.15 -15.60
CA LYS A 140 -2.45 -0.17 -15.57
C LYS A 140 -2.95 0.78 -14.50
N TYR A 141 -3.98 1.57 -14.81
CA TYR A 141 -4.63 2.50 -13.87
C TYR A 141 -5.67 1.79 -12.99
N GLU A 142 -5.19 0.79 -12.27
CA GLU A 142 -5.96 -0.06 -11.39
C GLU A 142 -5.26 -0.20 -10.04
N LYS A 143 -5.99 -0.75 -9.07
CA LYS A 143 -5.43 -1.10 -7.77
C LYS A 143 -4.65 -2.40 -7.83
N GLY A 144 -3.68 -2.52 -6.94
CA GLY A 144 -3.03 -3.79 -6.66
C GLY A 144 -3.94 -4.73 -5.87
N VAL A 145 -3.66 -6.02 -5.95
CA VAL A 145 -4.55 -7.09 -5.43
C VAL A 145 -4.88 -6.90 -3.94
N PHE A 146 -3.90 -6.55 -3.09
CA PHE A 146 -4.16 -6.38 -1.66
C PHE A 146 -5.03 -5.16 -1.37
N ILE A 147 -4.86 -4.06 -2.12
CA ILE A 147 -5.70 -2.88 -1.94
C ILE A 147 -7.15 -3.18 -2.36
N GLU A 148 -7.36 -3.95 -3.44
CA GLU A 148 -8.70 -4.41 -3.83
C GLU A 148 -9.37 -5.20 -2.70
N GLU A 149 -8.67 -6.17 -2.13
CA GLU A 149 -9.21 -6.99 -1.02
C GLU A 149 -9.46 -6.17 0.26
N ILE A 150 -8.58 -5.21 0.57
CA ILE A 150 -8.79 -4.28 1.69
C ILE A 150 -10.06 -3.46 1.46
N GLN A 151 -10.24 -2.89 0.27
CA GLN A 151 -11.42 -2.09 -0.03
C GLN A 151 -12.72 -2.89 0.11
N GLU A 152 -12.74 -4.12 -0.39
CA GLU A 152 -13.91 -4.98 -0.27
C GLU A 152 -14.21 -5.30 1.20
N LEU A 153 -13.19 -5.67 1.98
CA LEU A 153 -13.37 -5.91 3.42
C LEU A 153 -13.84 -4.67 4.18
N LEU A 154 -13.31 -3.48 3.87
CA LEU A 154 -13.76 -2.24 4.49
C LEU A 154 -15.21 -1.91 4.14
N LYS A 155 -15.58 -2.06 2.86
CA LYS A 155 -16.94 -1.87 2.35
C LYS A 155 -17.95 -2.81 3.03
N LEU A 156 -17.64 -4.10 3.13
CA LEU A 156 -18.47 -5.09 3.84
C LEU A 156 -18.68 -4.76 5.32
N ASN A 157 -17.81 -3.92 5.89
CA ASN A 157 -17.87 -3.49 7.28
C ASN A 157 -18.31 -2.04 7.45
N ASN A 158 -18.79 -1.39 6.38
CA ASN A 158 -19.23 0.01 6.33
C ASN A 158 -18.17 0.98 6.87
N ILE A 159 -16.90 0.73 6.55
CA ILE A 159 -15.79 1.63 6.87
C ILE A 159 -15.37 2.33 5.58
N GLU A 160 -15.53 3.64 5.57
CA GLU A 160 -14.94 4.49 4.54
C GLU A 160 -13.52 4.87 4.96
N LEU A 161 -12.56 4.64 4.08
CA LEU A 161 -11.15 4.92 4.33
C LEU A 161 -10.52 5.59 3.10
N PRO A 162 -10.07 6.85 3.23
CA PRO A 162 -9.33 7.51 2.16
C PRO A 162 -8.05 6.75 1.79
N LEU A 163 -7.74 6.70 0.49
CA LEU A 163 -6.58 6.00 -0.04
C LEU A 163 -5.63 6.97 -0.72
N TYR A 164 -4.33 6.85 -0.46
CA TYR A 164 -3.30 7.67 -1.08
C TYR A 164 -2.16 6.82 -1.65
N GLY A 165 -1.85 7.00 -2.93
CA GLY A 165 -0.75 6.32 -3.60
C GLY A 165 0.51 7.17 -3.67
N LEU A 166 1.57 6.77 -2.97
CA LEU A 166 2.89 7.38 -3.11
C LEU A 166 3.52 6.97 -4.43
N ASP A 167 4.14 7.93 -5.12
CA ASP A 167 4.95 7.68 -6.30
C ASP A 167 6.43 7.94 -5.98
N GLU A 168 7.20 6.87 -5.83
CA GLU A 168 8.62 6.99 -5.51
C GLU A 168 9.45 7.57 -6.65
N SER A 169 8.99 7.57 -7.91
CA SER A 169 9.73 8.25 -8.99
C SER A 169 9.67 9.78 -8.86
N CYS A 170 8.61 10.30 -8.24
CA CYS A 170 8.35 11.72 -8.01
C CYS A 170 8.05 11.95 -6.52
N LEU A 171 9.05 11.67 -5.68
CA LEU A 171 8.87 11.65 -4.23
C LEU A 171 8.49 13.03 -3.68
N GLU A 172 9.13 14.11 -4.14
CA GLU A 172 8.86 15.46 -3.63
C GLU A 172 7.40 15.87 -3.85
N GLU A 173 6.88 15.65 -5.06
CA GLU A 173 5.48 15.88 -5.40
C GLU A 173 4.54 14.96 -4.60
N SER A 174 4.93 13.69 -4.43
CA SER A 174 4.15 12.73 -3.64
C SER A 174 4.08 13.11 -2.17
N ILE A 175 5.14 13.66 -1.58
CA ILE A 175 5.12 14.13 -0.20
C ILE A 175 4.25 15.39 -0.06
N LYS A 176 4.31 16.31 -1.03
CA LYS A 176 3.40 17.47 -1.08
C LYS A 176 1.94 17.02 -1.17
N GLY A 177 1.64 16.06 -2.03
CA GLY A 177 0.31 15.49 -2.16
C GLY A 177 -0.16 14.76 -0.91
N LEU A 178 0.72 14.00 -0.25
CA LEU A 178 0.41 13.32 1.02
C LEU A 178 0.08 14.33 2.13
N ARG A 179 0.82 15.45 2.20
CA ARG A 179 0.53 16.54 3.14
C ARG A 179 -0.88 17.09 2.92
N LEU A 180 -1.25 17.39 1.67
CA LEU A 180 -2.59 17.87 1.33
C LEU A 180 -3.66 16.82 1.64
N PHE A 181 -3.41 15.56 1.33
CA PHE A 181 -4.30 14.44 1.64
C PHE A 181 -4.60 14.36 3.15
N ILE A 182 -3.57 14.48 3.99
CA ILE A 182 -3.72 14.49 5.45
C ILE A 182 -4.52 15.72 5.91
N GLU A 183 -4.24 16.91 5.35
CA GLU A 183 -4.86 18.18 5.76
C GLU A 183 -6.33 18.31 5.30
N MET A 184 -6.70 17.74 4.14
CA MET A 184 -8.07 17.75 3.65
C MET A 184 -9.02 17.03 4.61
N GLU A 185 -8.59 15.89 5.16
CA GLU A 185 -9.35 15.14 6.15
C GLU A 185 -9.49 15.92 7.48
N GLU A 186 -8.54 16.78 7.85
CA GLU A 186 -8.70 17.65 9.02
C GLU A 186 -9.82 18.70 8.82
N SER A 187 -10.02 19.16 7.58
CA SER A 187 -10.95 20.24 7.22
C SER A 187 -12.39 19.80 6.94
N SER A 188 -12.60 18.58 6.44
CA SER A 188 -13.93 17.97 6.29
C SER A 188 -14.62 17.76 7.67
N LEU A 189 -13.82 17.71 8.74
CA LEU A 189 -14.27 17.46 10.11
C LEU A 189 -14.60 18.72 10.91
N SER A 190 -14.01 19.89 10.59
CA SER A 190 -14.34 21.15 11.28
C SER A 190 -15.71 21.71 10.89
N ASN A 191 -16.22 21.36 9.71
CA ASN A 191 -17.52 21.79 9.22
C ASN A 191 -18.71 20.90 9.67
N ASN A 192 -18.43 19.76 10.32
CA ASN A 192 -19.45 18.82 10.81
C ASN A 192 -19.59 18.81 12.35
N LYS A 193 -19.04 19.82 13.03
CA LYS A 193 -19.19 20.04 14.49
C LYS A 193 -20.07 21.24 14.80
#